data_AF-A0A2V8HGR1-F1
#
_entry.id   AF-A0A2V8HGR1-F1
#
_cell.length_a   1.000
_cell.length_b   1.000
_cell.length_c   1.000
_cell.angle_alpha   90.00
_cell.angle_beta   90.00
_cell.angle_gamma   90.00
#
_symmetry.space_group_name_H-M   'P 1'
#
loop_
_entity.id
_entity.type
_entity.pdbx_description
1 polymer ?
#
loop_
_entity_poly.entity_id
_entity_poly.type
_entity_poly.pdbx_seq_one_letter_code
_entity_poly.pdbx_strand_id
1 'polypeptide(L)'
;MRKRSVSSARGVRVAGSGRRTPRKIDFSDIAESSPEQLKAMRRVGRPPLGDEPRQLIAIRVDPGVLDQFRKEARRRRVGYQTLINEVLARHVRKDVA
;
A
#
# COMPACT_ATOMS: atom_id res chain seq x y z
N MET A 1 27.18 2.73 8.00
CA MET A 1 27.13 1.66 6.97
C MET A 1 26.01 1.96 5.99
N ARG A 2 26.33 2.25 4.72
CA ARG A 2 25.33 2.47 3.65
C ARG A 2 24.82 1.11 3.16
N LYS A 3 23.49 0.90 3.16
CA LYS A 3 22.87 -0.27 2.50
C LYS A 3 23.18 -0.20 1.00
N ARG A 4 23.87 -1.22 0.48
CA ARG A 4 24.01 -1.47 -0.95
C ARG A 4 22.75 -2.18 -1.41
N SER A 5 21.88 -1.46 -2.10
CA SER A 5 20.86 -2.07 -2.95
C SER A 5 20.78 -1.25 -4.22
N VAL A 6 21.73 -1.52 -5.12
CA VAL A 6 21.61 -1.08 -6.51
C VAL A 6 20.62 -2.05 -7.14
N SER A 7 19.38 -1.61 -7.34
CA SER A 7 18.50 -2.27 -8.30
C SER A 7 19.16 -2.11 -9.67
N SER A 8 19.83 -3.15 -10.14
CA SER A 8 20.36 -3.26 -11.50
C SER A 8 19.27 -3.66 -12.51
N ALA A 9 18.01 -3.37 -12.22
CA ALA A 9 16.95 -3.53 -13.19
C ALA A 9 17.10 -2.46 -14.27
N ARG A 10 17.89 -2.76 -15.31
CA ARG A 10 17.62 -2.20 -16.64
C ARG A 10 16.14 -2.47 -16.89
N GLY A 11 15.33 -1.42 -16.81
CA GLY A 11 13.87 -1.49 -16.90
C GLY A 11 13.42 -1.94 -18.28
N VAL A 12 13.60 -3.23 -18.59
CA VAL A 12 12.80 -3.89 -19.61
C VAL A 12 11.41 -3.97 -19.01
N ARG A 13 10.46 -3.23 -19.60
CA ARG A 13 9.05 -3.25 -19.19
C ARG A 13 8.62 -4.71 -19.07
N VAL A 14 8.05 -5.08 -17.93
CA VAL A 14 7.32 -6.34 -17.79
C VAL A 14 6.25 -6.33 -18.89
N ALA A 15 6.49 -7.08 -19.96
CA ALA A 15 5.53 -7.21 -21.03
C ALA A 15 4.34 -7.98 -20.45
N GLY A 16 3.27 -7.25 -20.13
CA GLY A 16 1.98 -7.89 -19.93
C GLY A 16 1.68 -8.77 -21.16
N SER A 17 1.02 -9.90 -20.94
CA SER A 17 0.64 -10.85 -21.99
C SER A 17 -0.47 -10.33 -22.93
N GLY A 18 -0.43 -9.04 -23.26
CA GLY A 18 -1.29 -8.41 -24.25
C GLY A 18 -0.63 -8.41 -25.61
N ARG A 19 -1.44 -8.49 -26.68
CA ARG A 19 -0.96 -8.28 -28.06
C ARG A 19 -0.20 -6.96 -28.13
N ARG A 20 1.06 -7.03 -28.54
CA ARG A 20 1.94 -5.87 -28.72
C ARG A 20 1.28 -4.95 -29.74
N THR A 21 0.94 -3.73 -29.33
CA THR A 21 0.42 -2.73 -30.26
C THR A 21 1.51 -2.44 -31.30
N PRO A 22 1.25 -2.64 -32.61
CA PRO A 22 2.30 -2.57 -33.64
C PRO A 22 2.77 -1.13 -33.93
N ARG A 23 2.17 -0.12 -33.31
CA ARG A 23 2.44 1.30 -33.57
C ARG A 23 3.53 1.82 -32.63
N LYS A 24 4.55 2.46 -33.20
CA LYS A 24 5.52 3.28 -32.48
C LYS A 24 4.78 4.52 -31.98
N ILE A 25 4.71 4.70 -30.67
CA ILE A 25 4.12 5.90 -30.07
C ILE A 25 5.11 7.05 -30.32
N ASP A 26 4.62 8.14 -30.88
CA ASP A 26 5.37 9.39 -30.95
C ASP A 26 5.27 10.11 -29.59
N PHE A 27 6.39 10.60 -29.09
CA PHE A 27 6.50 11.31 -27.83
C PHE A 27 7.09 12.71 -28.03
N SER A 28 7.18 13.18 -29.28
CA SER A 28 7.78 14.48 -29.63
C SER A 28 7.04 15.67 -29.01
N ASP A 29 5.76 15.50 -28.70
CA ASP A 29 4.86 16.48 -28.09
C ASP A 29 4.83 16.44 -26.55
N ILE A 30 5.41 15.41 -25.92
CA ILE A 30 5.38 15.21 -24.47
C ILE A 30 6.81 15.19 -23.92
N ALA A 31 7.20 16.27 -23.24
CA ALA A 31 8.48 16.32 -22.54
C ALA A 31 8.53 15.33 -21.36
N GLU A 32 9.67 14.68 -21.17
CA GLU A 32 9.91 13.87 -19.97
C GLU A 32 9.84 14.75 -18.71
N SER A 33 9.12 14.28 -17.68
CA SER A 33 9.05 15.00 -16.41
C SER A 33 10.37 14.93 -15.67
N SER A 34 10.81 16.07 -15.13
CA SER A 34 12.03 16.12 -14.32
C SER A 34 11.87 15.35 -13.00
N PRO A 35 12.96 14.90 -12.37
CA PRO A 35 12.91 14.25 -11.05
C PRO A 35 12.22 15.11 -9.98
N GLU A 36 12.40 16.43 -10.03
CA GLU A 36 11.78 17.39 -9.13
C GLU A 36 10.27 17.48 -9.37
N GLN A 37 9.84 17.51 -10.64
CA GLN A 37 8.43 17.50 -11.02
C GLN A 37 7.75 16.22 -10.55
N LEU A 38 8.37 15.06 -10.78
CA LEU A 38 7.85 13.76 -10.32
C LEU A 38 7.70 13.70 -8.80
N LYS A 39 8.63 14.31 -8.04
CA LYS A 39 8.57 14.37 -6.58
C LYS A 39 7.45 15.28 -6.06
N ALA A 40 7.14 16.35 -6.80
CA ALA A 40 6.07 17.29 -6.47
C ALA A 40 4.67 16.75 -6.84
N MET A 41 4.58 15.74 -7.71
CA MET A 41 3.29 15.15 -8.09
C MET A 41 2.62 14.47 -6.89
N ARG A 42 1.34 14.76 -6.71
CA ARG A 42 0.49 14.05 -5.74
C ARG A 42 0.42 12.57 -6.11
N ARG A 43 0.82 11.70 -5.17
CA ARG A 43 0.69 10.25 -5.33
C ARG A 43 -0.80 9.89 -5.49
N VAL A 44 -1.17 9.51 -6.70
CA VAL A 44 -2.50 8.96 -7.03
C VAL A 44 -2.38 7.45 -7.09
N GLY A 45 -2.64 6.79 -5.96
CA GLY A 45 -2.48 5.33 -5.81
C GLY A 45 -3.02 4.85 -4.47
N ARG A 46 -2.83 3.55 -4.16
CA ARG A 46 -3.19 3.00 -2.84
C ARG A 46 -2.47 3.82 -1.75
N PRO A 47 -3.19 4.36 -0.77
CA PRO A 47 -2.58 5.00 0.39
C PRO A 47 -1.56 4.04 1.02
N PRO A 48 -0.38 4.51 1.42
CA PRO A 48 0.55 3.67 2.18
C PRO A 48 -0.16 3.23 3.47
N LEU A 49 -0.35 1.93 3.65
CA LEU A 49 -0.80 1.37 4.93
C LEU A 49 0.46 1.16 5.79
N GLY A 50 0.89 2.19 6.52
CA GLY A 50 2.10 2.16 7.34
C GLY A 50 3.41 1.87 6.61
N ASP A 51 4.45 1.55 7.38
CA ASP A 51 5.81 1.26 6.88
C ASP A 51 5.90 -0.05 6.09
N GLU A 52 5.04 -1.02 6.42
CA GLU A 52 5.04 -2.36 5.83
C GLU A 52 3.61 -2.82 5.48
N PRO A 53 3.44 -3.56 4.37
CA PRO A 53 2.14 -4.12 4.02
C PRO A 53 1.65 -5.07 5.12
N ARG A 54 0.35 -5.00 5.44
CA ARG A 54 -0.28 -5.89 6.41
C ARG A 54 -0.15 -7.34 5.95
N GLN A 55 0.34 -8.20 6.84
CA GLN A 55 0.41 -9.62 6.62
C GLN A 55 -0.94 -10.27 6.99
N LEU A 56 -1.42 -11.17 6.15
CA LEU A 56 -2.62 -11.94 6.46
C LEU A 56 -2.25 -13.05 7.45
N ILE A 57 -2.85 -12.98 8.64
CA ILE A 57 -2.66 -13.97 9.71
C ILE A 57 -4.01 -14.57 10.09
N ALA A 58 -3.99 -15.80 10.59
CA ALA A 58 -5.14 -16.42 11.24
C ALA A 58 -4.96 -16.34 12.76
N ILE A 59 -5.95 -15.79 13.46
CA ILE A 59 -6.00 -15.75 14.93
C ILE A 59 -7.33 -16.32 15.40
N ARG A 60 -7.33 -17.04 16.51
CA ARG A 60 -8.57 -17.49 17.16
C ARG A 60 -9.02 -16.40 18.13
N VAL A 61 -10.28 -16.01 18.04
CA VAL A 61 -10.90 -15.00 18.90
C VAL A 61 -12.22 -15.58 19.40
N ASP A 62 -12.55 -15.33 20.66
CA ASP A 62 -13.85 -15.67 21.21
C ASP A 62 -14.99 -15.03 20.36
N PRO A 63 -16.06 -15.78 20.01
CA PRO A 63 -17.14 -15.26 19.17
C PRO A 63 -17.83 -14.01 19.77
N GLY A 64 -18.04 -13.99 21.09
CA GLY A 64 -18.65 -12.85 21.78
C GLY A 64 -17.78 -11.60 21.73
N VAL A 65 -16.46 -11.77 21.88
CA VAL A 65 -15.49 -10.69 21.70
C VAL A 65 -15.55 -10.14 20.27
N LEU A 66 -15.55 -11.01 19.26
CA LEU A 66 -15.62 -10.59 17.86
C LEU A 66 -16.89 -9.78 17.57
N ASP A 67 -18.03 -10.19 18.14
CA ASP A 67 -19.30 -9.48 17.99
C ASP A 67 -19.29 -8.08 18.63
N GLN A 68 -18.66 -7.93 19.79
CA GLN A 68 -18.50 -6.61 20.41
C GLN A 68 -17.63 -5.69 19.55
N PHE A 69 -16.53 -6.21 19.00
CA PHE A 69 -15.68 -5.46 18.07
C PHE A 69 -16.44 -5.03 16.81
N ARG A 70 -17.30 -5.90 16.25
CA ARG A 70 -18.13 -5.56 15.09
C ARG A 70 -19.12 -4.43 15.41
N LYS A 71 -19.80 -4.50 16.56
CA LYS A 71 -20.74 -3.46 17.01
C LYS A 71 -20.02 -2.11 17.20
N GLU A 72 -18.88 -2.13 17.87
CA GLU A 72 -18.11 -0.92 18.16
C GLU A 72 -17.49 -0.31 16.90
N ALA A 73 -16.94 -1.13 16.00
CA ALA A 73 -16.41 -0.66 14.73
C ALA A 73 -17.48 0.03 13.87
N ARG A 74 -18.72 -0.49 13.88
CA ARG A 74 -19.87 0.15 13.21
C ARG A 74 -20.18 1.52 13.81
N ARG A 75 -20.16 1.67 15.14
CA ARG A 75 -20.36 2.97 15.81
C ARG A 75 -19.29 3.99 15.41
N ARG A 76 -18.04 3.55 15.29
CA ARG A 76 -16.88 4.38 14.91
C ARG A 76 -16.73 4.58 13.40
N ARG A 77 -17.58 3.94 12.58
CA ARG A 77 -17.49 3.95 11.10
C ARG A 77 -16.13 3.47 10.57
N VAL A 78 -15.53 2.49 11.23
CA VAL A 78 -14.28 1.82 10.79
C VAL A 78 -14.53 0.32 10.59
N GLY A 79 -13.60 -0.37 9.91
CA GLY A 79 -13.65 -1.82 9.79
C GLY A 79 -13.31 -2.52 11.11
N TYR A 80 -13.97 -3.63 11.42
CA TYR A 80 -13.70 -4.38 12.66
C TYR A 80 -12.24 -4.88 12.74
N GLN A 81 -11.63 -5.25 11.61
CA GLN A 81 -10.21 -5.62 11.53
C GLN A 81 -9.29 -4.43 11.83
N THR A 82 -9.66 -3.22 11.41
CA THR A 82 -8.92 -2.00 11.74
C THR A 82 -8.97 -1.75 13.23
N LEU A 83 -10.15 -1.84 13.86
CA LEU A 83 -10.30 -1.66 15.30
C LEU A 83 -9.53 -2.71 16.11
N ILE A 84 -9.55 -3.98 15.68
CA ILE A 84 -8.74 -5.04 16.31
C ILE A 84 -7.26 -4.66 16.26
N ASN A 85 -6.76 -4.25 15.09
CA ASN A 85 -5.36 -3.87 14.92
C ASN A 85 -4.98 -2.64 15.77
N GLU A 86 -5.84 -1.62 15.85
CA GLU A 86 -5.63 -0.44 16.69
C GLU A 86 -5.50 -0.80 18.18
N VAL A 87 -6.37 -1.69 18.68
CA VAL A 87 -6.32 -2.13 20.09
C VAL A 87 -5.05 -2.91 20.36
N LEU A 88 -4.68 -3.85 19.49
CA LEU A 88 -3.46 -4.63 19.61
C LEU A 88 -2.21 -3.74 19.56
N ALA A 89 -2.17 -2.80 18.62
CA ALA A 89 -1.06 -1.87 18.48
C ALA A 89 -0.90 -0.96 19.70
N ARG A 90 -2.01 -0.44 20.25
CA ARG A 90 -1.98 0.33 21.50
C ARG A 90 -1.45 -0.49 22.67
N HIS A 91 -1.83 -1.76 22.77
CA HIS A 91 -1.35 -2.65 23.82
C HIS A 91 0.18 -2.83 23.76
N VAL A 92 0.75 -2.90 22.57
CA VAL A 92 2.21 -3.00 22.37
C VAL A 92 2.91 -1.65 22.22
N ARG A 93 2.22 -0.52 22.47
CA ARG A 93 2.73 0.85 22.30
C ARG A 93 3.31 1.12 20.90
N LYS A 94 2.68 0.55 19.87
CA LYS A 94 2.99 0.80 18.46
C LYS A 94 1.95 1.73 17.86
N ASP A 95 2.41 2.77 17.16
CA ASP A 95 1.53 3.65 16.39
C ASP A 95 1.08 2.96 15.10
N VAL A 96 -0.22 3.03 14.81
CA VAL A 96 -0.79 2.54 13.55
C VAL A 96 -0.94 3.75 12.63
N ALA A 97 -0.10 3.82 11.60
CA ALA A 97 -0.17 4.81 10.53
C ALA A 97 -1.10 4.37 9.38
#